data_AF-A0A328SF01-F1
#
_entry.id   AF-A0A328SF01-F1
#
_cell.length_a   1.000
_cell.length_b   1.000
_cell.length_c   1.000
_cell.angle_alpha   90.00
_cell.angle_beta   90.00
_cell.angle_gamma   90.00
#
_symmetry.space_group_name_H-M   'P 1'
#
loop_
_entity.id
_entity.type
_entity.pdbx_description
1 polymer ?
#
loop_
_entity_poly.entity_id
_entity_poly.type
_entity_poly.pdbx_seq_one_letter_code
_entity_poly.pdbx_strand_id
1 'polypeptide(L)'
;MEIDNILDALCMDGVTDIVQLCTCTYNDNTVEFRLINDDIGVVDEIEYKNDDNEWTMEYPEDNPNDSIALMVEAIENAPFDVFHKSDVGAVLKLNHKSIKKQEVPNHMRSDFYVDEDGPIVFKLEKNIITLD
;
A
#
# COMPACT_ATOMS: atom_id res chain seq x y z
N MET A 1 -3.01 -16.43 10.30
CA MET A 1 -4.14 -16.98 9.51
C MET A 1 -4.33 -16.11 8.28
N GLU A 2 -4.64 -16.68 7.12
CA GLU A 2 -4.90 -15.88 5.91
C GLU A 2 -6.36 -15.44 5.87
N ILE A 3 -6.62 -14.20 5.45
CA ILE A 3 -7.98 -13.66 5.28
C ILE A 3 -8.10 -12.93 3.95
N ASP A 4 -9.31 -12.90 3.40
CA ASP A 4 -9.57 -12.30 2.08
C ASP A 4 -9.80 -10.78 2.18
N ASN A 5 -10.43 -10.32 3.27
CA ASN A 5 -10.68 -8.91 3.54
C ASN A 5 -10.21 -8.53 4.94
N ILE A 6 -9.54 -7.39 5.10
CA ILE A 6 -9.08 -6.89 6.40
C ILE A 6 -10.23 -6.63 7.40
N LEU A 7 -11.43 -6.30 6.94
CA LEU A 7 -12.61 -6.14 7.77
C LEU A 7 -13.07 -7.45 8.43
N ASP A 8 -12.68 -8.61 7.89
CA ASP A 8 -12.94 -9.90 8.53
C ASP A 8 -12.17 -10.00 9.86
N ALA A 9 -10.98 -9.40 9.94
CA ALA A 9 -10.18 -9.36 11.16
C ALA A 9 -10.89 -8.62 12.30
N LEU A 10 -11.60 -7.52 12.00
CA LEU A 10 -12.36 -6.75 12.99
C LEU A 10 -13.51 -7.56 13.64
N CYS A 11 -13.93 -8.65 12.99
CA CYS A 11 -14.98 -9.53 13.49
C CYS A 11 -14.42 -10.71 14.31
N MET A 12 -13.09 -10.82 14.44
CA MET A 12 -12.42 -11.92 15.11
C MET A 12 -11.88 -11.49 16.48
N ASP A 13 -12.16 -12.27 17.52
CA ASP A 13 -11.61 -12.04 18.85
C ASP A 13 -10.12 -12.42 18.88
N GLY A 14 -9.29 -11.56 19.49
CA GLY A 14 -7.88 -11.86 19.77
C GLY A 14 -6.90 -11.57 18.63
N VAL A 15 -7.26 -10.75 17.65
CA VAL A 15 -6.32 -10.27 16.61
C VAL A 15 -5.32 -9.30 17.23
N THR A 16 -4.03 -9.57 17.05
CA THR A 16 -2.95 -8.68 17.52
C THR A 16 -2.43 -7.78 16.41
N ASP A 17 -2.22 -8.35 15.22
CA ASP A 17 -1.61 -7.67 14.07
C ASP A 17 -2.25 -8.14 12.77
N ILE A 18 -2.38 -7.22 11.82
CA ILE A 18 -2.85 -7.51 10.46
C ILE A 18 -1.78 -7.12 9.45
N VAL A 19 -1.13 -8.13 8.86
CA VAL A 19 -0.06 -7.96 7.87
C VAL A 19 -0.63 -8.05 6.46
N GLN A 20 -0.49 -6.98 5.68
CA GLN A 20 -0.85 -6.93 4.27
C GLN A 20 0.41 -7.04 3.42
N LEU A 21 0.49 -8.10 2.61
CA LEU A 21 1.56 -8.29 1.63
C LEU A 21 1.09 -7.79 0.28
N CYS A 22 1.88 -6.91 -0.31
CA CYS A 22 1.50 -6.18 -1.51
C CYS A 22 2.67 -6.03 -2.48
N THR A 23 2.35 -5.84 -3.75
CA THR A 23 3.32 -5.49 -4.79
C THR A 23 3.04 -4.07 -5.26
N CYS A 24 4.08 -3.28 -5.41
CA CYS A 24 3.98 -1.90 -5.86
C CYS A 24 4.84 -1.73 -7.12
N THR A 25 4.23 -1.27 -8.20
CA THR A 25 4.89 -1.03 -9.48
C THR A 25 4.89 0.46 -9.80
N TYR A 26 6.06 1.02 -10.10
CA TYR A 26 6.24 2.40 -10.54
C TYR A 26 7.45 2.48 -11.47
N ASN A 27 7.30 3.16 -12.62
CA ASN A 27 8.36 3.33 -13.61
C ASN A 27 9.09 2.00 -13.97
N ASP A 28 8.30 0.97 -14.30
CA ASP A 28 8.75 -0.42 -14.58
C ASP A 28 9.48 -1.15 -13.44
N ASN A 29 9.67 -0.52 -12.28
CA ASN A 29 10.22 -1.14 -11.09
C ASN A 29 9.08 -1.72 -10.24
N THR A 30 9.19 -3.00 -9.87
CA THR A 30 8.24 -3.66 -8.97
C THR A 30 8.93 -4.03 -7.67
N VAL A 31 8.33 -3.64 -6.56
CA VAL A 31 8.85 -3.86 -5.21
C VAL A 31 7.77 -4.52 -4.36
N GLU A 32 8.17 -5.50 -3.55
CA GLU A 32 7.28 -6.13 -2.57
C GLU A 32 7.27 -5.31 -1.28
N PHE A 33 6.08 -5.02 -0.79
CA PHE A 33 5.82 -4.29 0.44
C PHE A 33 5.08 -5.17 1.44
N ARG A 34 5.31 -4.89 2.72
CA ARG A 34 4.64 -5.47 3.87
C ARG A 34 4.13 -4.33 4.72
N LEU A 35 2.81 -4.16 4.77
CA LEU A 35 2.15 -3.19 5.64
C LEU A 35 1.71 -3.92 6.90
N ILE A 36 2.23 -3.52 8.04
CA ILE A 36 1.82 -4.04 9.34
C ILE A 36 0.81 -3.07 9.90
N ASN A 37 -0.40 -3.56 10.12
CA ASN A 37 -1.49 -2.78 10.65
C ASN A 37 -1.82 -3.23 12.07
N ASP A 38 -2.29 -2.27 12.86
CA ASP A 38 -2.82 -2.52 14.20
C ASP A 38 -4.15 -3.32 14.16
N ASP A 39 -4.70 -3.59 15.34
CA ASP A 39 -5.92 -4.36 15.55
C ASP A 39 -7.18 -3.72 14.93
N ILE A 40 -7.13 -2.43 14.60
CA ILE A 40 -8.21 -1.69 13.93
C ILE A 40 -7.93 -1.45 12.43
N GLY A 41 -6.81 -1.95 11.92
CA GLY A 41 -6.39 -1.93 10.52
C GLY A 41 -5.53 -0.73 10.11
N VAL A 42 -5.19 0.18 11.02
CA VAL A 42 -4.35 1.34 10.72
C VAL A 42 -2.93 0.86 10.44
N VAL A 43 -2.33 1.29 9.32
CA VAL A 43 -0.91 1.02 9.03
C VAL A 43 -0.04 1.65 10.12
N ASP A 44 0.70 0.81 10.84
CA ASP A 44 1.66 1.22 11.87
C ASP A 44 3.08 1.21 11.31
N GLU A 45 3.44 0.14 10.59
CA GLU A 45 4.77 -0.03 9.99
C GLU A 45 4.69 -0.39 8.50
N ILE A 46 5.65 0.12 7.72
CA ILE A 46 5.82 -0.17 6.29
C ILE A 46 7.23 -0.73 6.08
N GLU A 47 7.29 -1.94 5.54
CA GLU A 47 8.55 -2.57 5.14
C GLU A 47 8.53 -2.91 3.67
N TYR A 48 9.72 -2.99 3.08
CA TYR A 48 9.89 -3.41 1.69
C TYR A 48 11.03 -4.42 1.58
N LYS A 49 11.03 -5.20 0.51
CA LYS A 49 12.17 -6.08 0.21
C LYS A 49 13.30 -5.31 -0.47
N ASN A 50 14.48 -5.36 0.13
CA ASN A 50 15.70 -4.84 -0.48
C ASN A 50 16.27 -5.81 -1.54
N ASP A 51 17.39 -5.44 -2.14
CA ASP A 51 18.08 -6.24 -3.17
C ASP A 51 18.55 -7.62 -2.65
N ASP A 52 18.76 -7.76 -1.35
CA ASP A 52 19.11 -9.01 -0.68
C ASP A 52 17.87 -9.87 -0.35
N ASN A 53 16.67 -9.43 -0.76
CA ASN A 53 15.38 -10.06 -0.50
C ASN A 53 15.05 -10.18 1.01
N GLU A 54 15.59 -9.26 1.81
CA GLU A 54 15.29 -9.09 3.23
C GLU A 54 14.27 -7.95 3.42
N TRP A 55 13.38 -8.11 4.40
CA TRP A 55 12.44 -7.05 4.80
C TRP A 55 13.18 -5.99 5.59
N THR A 56 13.08 -4.74 5.15
CA THR A 56 13.73 -3.61 5.81
C THR A 56 12.81 -2.39 5.87
N MET A 57 13.06 -1.56 6.89
CA MET A 57 12.52 -0.21 7.06
C MET A 57 13.56 0.86 6.75
N GLU A 58 14.81 0.46 6.48
CA GLU A 58 15.91 1.39 6.20
C GLU A 58 15.71 1.97 4.80
N TYR A 59 15.20 3.20 4.74
CA TYR A 59 15.12 3.94 3.49
C TYR A 59 16.53 4.32 3.03
N PRO A 60 16.89 4.16 1.74
CA PRO A 60 18.21 4.53 1.28
C PRO A 60 18.38 6.05 1.40
N GLU A 61 19.03 6.53 2.46
CA GLU A 61 19.20 7.96 2.74
C GLU A 61 20.03 8.71 1.69
N ASP A 62 20.68 8.02 0.74
CA ASP A 62 21.70 8.58 -0.15
C ASP A 62 21.65 8.11 -1.63
N ASN A 63 20.52 7.56 -2.11
CA ASN A 63 20.44 7.08 -3.50
C ASN A 63 19.26 7.69 -4.29
N PRO A 64 19.50 8.47 -5.36
CA PRO A 64 18.46 9.08 -6.20
C PRO A 64 17.69 8.08 -7.09
N ASN A 65 17.65 6.81 -6.71
CA ASN A 65 16.75 5.82 -7.29
C ASN A 65 15.36 5.94 -6.61
N ASP A 66 14.83 7.17 -6.65
CA ASP A 66 13.69 7.77 -5.93
C ASP A 66 12.38 6.96 -5.92
N SER A 67 12.28 5.89 -6.71
CA SER A 67 11.04 5.12 -6.87
C SER A 67 10.52 4.51 -5.57
N ILE A 68 11.39 3.95 -4.72
CA ILE A 68 10.96 3.33 -3.44
C ILE A 68 10.47 4.40 -2.47
N ALA A 69 11.23 5.48 -2.30
CA ALA A 69 10.83 6.59 -1.43
C ALA A 69 9.49 7.18 -1.87
N LEU A 70 9.29 7.35 -3.19
CA LEU A 70 8.03 7.82 -3.76
C LEU A 70 6.87 6.83 -3.56
N MET A 71 7.12 5.51 -3.67
CA MET A 71 6.12 4.48 -3.38
C MET A 71 5.70 4.51 -1.90
N VAL A 72 6.67 4.60 -0.99
CA VAL A 72 6.45 4.69 0.47
C VAL A 72 5.65 5.96 0.79
N GLU A 73 6.09 7.11 0.29
CA GLU A 73 5.40 8.40 0.49
C GLU A 73 3.94 8.32 -0.04
N ALA A 74 3.71 7.64 -1.16
CA ALA A 74 2.37 7.46 -1.70
C ALA A 74 1.48 6.53 -0.87
N ILE A 75 2.06 5.53 -0.19
CA ILE A 75 1.35 4.64 0.75
C ILE A 75 1.01 5.40 2.03
N GLU A 76 1.97 6.11 2.63
CA GLU A 76 1.75 6.91 3.85
C GLU A 76 0.70 8.01 3.67
N ASN A 77 0.65 8.63 2.49
CA ASN A 77 -0.31 9.69 2.17
C ASN A 77 -1.64 9.17 1.61
N ALA A 78 -1.81 7.86 1.44
CA ALA A 78 -3.07 7.29 0.97
C ALA A 78 -4.17 7.47 2.03
N PRO A 79 -5.42 7.77 1.63
CA PRO A 79 -6.52 7.78 2.57
C PRO A 79 -6.67 6.42 3.24
N PHE A 80 -6.88 6.43 4.55
CA PHE A 80 -7.14 5.26 5.40
C PHE A 80 -8.05 4.21 4.73
N ASP A 81 -9.18 4.66 4.20
CA ASP A 81 -10.20 3.83 3.52
C ASP A 81 -9.68 3.00 2.33
N VAL A 82 -8.54 3.36 1.75
CA VAL A 82 -7.98 2.70 0.56
C VAL A 82 -7.53 1.29 0.90
N PHE A 83 -6.77 1.10 1.97
CA PHE A 83 -6.26 -0.23 2.36
C PHE A 83 -7.28 -1.03 3.18
N HIS A 84 -8.13 -0.34 3.95
CA HIS A 84 -9.17 -0.93 4.81
C HIS A 84 -10.33 -1.61 4.07
N LYS A 85 -10.57 -1.20 2.83
CA LYS A 85 -11.68 -1.73 2.02
C LYS A 85 -11.20 -2.67 0.92
N SER A 86 -9.90 -2.96 0.88
CA SER A 86 -9.29 -3.71 -0.22
C SER A 86 -9.31 -5.20 0.05
N ASP A 87 -9.98 -5.94 -0.84
CA ASP A 87 -9.92 -7.40 -0.91
C ASP A 87 -8.57 -7.86 -1.46
N VAL A 88 -8.16 -9.09 -1.13
CA VAL A 88 -7.04 -9.76 -1.83
C VAL A 88 -7.26 -9.71 -3.35
N GLY A 89 -6.24 -9.25 -4.07
CA GLY A 89 -6.28 -9.01 -5.51
C GLY A 89 -6.72 -7.60 -5.92
N ALA A 90 -7.13 -6.74 -4.98
CA ALA A 90 -7.43 -5.34 -5.26
C ALA A 90 -6.20 -4.63 -5.81
N VAL A 91 -6.41 -3.91 -6.92
CA VAL A 91 -5.40 -3.04 -7.53
C VAL A 91 -5.81 -1.61 -7.30
N LEU A 92 -4.94 -0.89 -6.60
CA LEU A 92 -5.09 0.49 -6.21
C LEU A 92 -4.05 1.29 -6.95
N LYS A 93 -4.44 2.42 -7.51
CA LYS A 93 -3.46 3.36 -8.06
C LYS A 93 -3.19 4.41 -6.97
N LEU A 94 -1.94 4.87 -6.81
CA LEU A 94 -1.49 5.81 -5.77
C LEU A 94 -0.67 6.98 -6.37
N ASN A 95 -0.72 8.16 -5.75
CA ASN A 95 -0.11 9.41 -6.22
C ASN A 95 0.93 9.90 -5.21
N HIS A 96 2.01 10.52 -5.71
CA HIS A 96 3.17 10.99 -4.92
C HIS A 96 2.86 12.09 -3.89
N LYS A 97 1.86 12.95 -4.13
CA LYS A 97 1.67 14.20 -3.35
C LYS A 97 0.25 14.39 -2.81
N SER A 98 -0.38 13.32 -2.33
CA SER A 98 -1.82 13.21 -2.08
C SER A 98 -2.64 13.12 -3.37
N ILE A 99 -3.75 12.37 -3.29
CA ILE A 99 -4.74 12.22 -4.37
C ILE A 99 -5.24 13.63 -4.72
N LYS A 100 -4.60 14.28 -5.71
CA LYS A 100 -5.07 15.59 -6.15
C LYS A 100 -6.48 15.40 -6.69
N LYS A 101 -7.44 16.07 -6.04
CA LYS A 101 -8.82 16.14 -6.52
C LYS A 101 -8.77 16.79 -7.90
N GLN A 102 -9.00 16.01 -8.95
CA GLN A 102 -9.01 16.54 -10.29
C GLN A 102 -10.31 17.35 -10.48
N GLU A 103 -10.23 18.57 -11.02
CA GLU A 103 -11.40 19.33 -11.48
C GLU A 103 -11.97 18.73 -12.79
N VAL A 104 -12.17 17.42 -12.84
CA VAL A 104 -12.94 16.81 -13.93
C VAL A 104 -14.42 17.02 -13.65
N PRO A 105 -15.22 17.43 -14.65
CA PRO A 105 -16.66 17.45 -14.52
C PRO A 105 -17.17 16.06 -14.10
N ASN A 106 -18.10 16.00 -13.13
CA ASN A 106 -18.64 14.76 -12.55
C ASN A 106 -19.11 13.68 -13.54
N HIS A 107 -19.29 14.02 -14.82
CA HIS A 107 -19.72 13.10 -15.87
C HIS A 107 -18.57 12.36 -16.58
N MET A 108 -17.30 12.69 -16.31
CA MET A 108 -16.15 11.93 -16.81
C MET A 108 -15.66 10.92 -15.78
N ARG A 109 -15.54 9.65 -16.19
CA ARG A 109 -14.79 8.64 -15.42
C ARG A 109 -13.31 8.93 -15.63
N SER A 110 -12.65 9.48 -14.62
CA SER A 110 -11.21 9.64 -14.61
C SER A 110 -10.62 8.60 -13.67
N ASP A 111 -9.84 7.68 -14.24
CA ASP A 111 -8.88 6.91 -13.49
C ASP A 111 -7.69 7.86 -13.27
N PHE A 112 -7.41 8.20 -12.02
CA PHE A 112 -6.55 9.31 -11.55
C PHE A 112 -5.15 9.45 -12.22
N TYR A 113 -4.36 10.45 -11.76
CA TYR A 113 -2.86 10.63 -11.80
C TYR A 113 -2.36 11.93 -12.45
N VAL A 114 -1.40 12.58 -11.77
CA VAL A 114 -0.64 13.74 -12.28
C VAL A 114 0.85 13.53 -11.94
N ASP A 115 1.43 12.47 -12.47
CA ASP A 115 2.88 12.33 -12.63
C ASP A 115 3.19 12.08 -14.11
N GLU A 116 4.27 12.67 -14.62
CA GLU A 116 4.71 12.48 -16.00
C GLU A 116 5.22 11.05 -16.23
N ASP A 117 5.69 10.38 -15.17
CA ASP A 117 6.28 9.03 -15.21
C ASP A 117 5.24 7.89 -15.10
N GLY A 118 3.96 8.22 -14.85
CA GLY A 118 2.85 7.26 -14.79
C GLY A 118 2.39 6.92 -13.36
N PRO A 119 1.41 6.00 -13.22
CA PRO A 119 0.81 5.72 -11.91
C PRO A 119 1.71 4.80 -11.06
N ILE A 120 1.73 5.05 -9.74
CA ILE A 120 2.12 4.02 -8.78
C ILE A 120 0.97 3.03 -8.68
N VAL A 121 1.22 1.75 -8.99
CA VAL A 121 0.21 0.69 -8.96
C VAL A 121 0.49 -0.23 -7.80
N PHE A 122 -0.36 -0.17 -6.79
CA PHE A 122 -0.33 -1.04 -5.63
C PHE A 122 -1.31 -2.21 -5.84
N LYS A 123 -0.88 -3.43 -5.57
CA LYS A 123 -1.72 -4.62 -5.62
C LYS A 123 -1.61 -5.38 -4.31
N LEU A 124 -2.75 -5.61 -3.67
CA LEU A 124 -2.83 -6.43 -2.47
C LEU A 124 -2.76 -7.91 -2.87
N GLU A 125 -1.72 -8.61 -2.45
CA GLU A 125 -1.55 -10.04 -2.78
C GLU A 125 -2.15 -10.94 -1.71
N LYS A 126 -2.09 -10.50 -0.45
CA LYS A 126 -2.46 -11.35 0.69
C LYS A 126 -2.65 -10.53 1.96
N ASN A 127 -3.60 -10.94 2.80
CA ASN A 127 -3.70 -10.50 4.19
C ASN A 127 -3.41 -11.68 5.12
N ILE A 128 -2.65 -11.44 6.18
CA ILE A 128 -2.31 -12.41 7.23
C ILE A 128 -2.59 -11.77 8.58
N ILE A 129 -3.34 -12.44 9.43
CA ILE A 129 -3.55 -12.01 10.82
C ILE A 129 -2.80 -12.88 11.81
N THR A 130 -2.34 -12.27 12.89
CA THR A 130 -1.81 -12.96 14.07
C THR A 130 -2.88 -12.98 15.16
N LEU A 131 -3.02 -14.12 15.83
CA LEU A 131 -3.98 -14.33 16.92
C LEU A 131 -3.21 -14.68 18.19
N ASP A 132 -3.67 -14.17 19.33
CA ASP A 132 -3.16 -14.50 20.68
C ASP A 132 -3.92 -15.67 21.34
#